data_AF-A0A0L8HZV2-F1
#
_entry.id   AF-A0A0L8HZV2-F1
#
_cell.length_a   1.000
_cell.length_b   1.000
_cell.length_c   1.000
_cell.angle_alpha   90.00
_cell.angle_beta   90.00
_cell.angle_gamma   90.00
#
_symmetry.space_group_name_H-M   'P 1'
#
loop_
_entity.id
_entity.type
_entity.pdbx_description
1 polymer ?
#
loop_
_entity_poly.entity_id
_entity_poly.type
_entity_poly.pdbx_seq_one_letter_code
_entity_poly.pdbx_strand_id
1 'polypeptide(L)'
;MSNIVIIIASALLAVIGSTTALHWSYYHQPHHPTYYCNGQPYYGENNICCGTQVGSTLGLKYPACCGDAVFDRDAKVCCSGALIAKSQTVNGCCNAVGIDISTQECCINGPLPRVNNVCCGGAAMARVSIYDVCCGTARMNKATQLCCNGAIKTISDTFPTGSNLIPNTYACCGTSIFDTRTNNCFNKQVYSRPNLLPWWQTSHHHHH
;
A
#
# COMPACT_ATOMS: atom_id res chain seq x y z
N MET A 1 -4.15 -65.03 63.96
CA MET A 1 -5.17 -65.64 63.09
C MET A 1 -5.70 -64.53 62.20
N SER A 2 -5.75 -64.57 60.89
CA SER A 2 -5.10 -65.35 59.86
C SER A 2 -5.14 -64.45 58.62
N ASN A 3 -4.03 -64.43 57.91
CA ASN A 3 -3.88 -63.76 56.63
C ASN A 3 -4.55 -64.60 55.52
N ILE A 4 -5.18 -63.89 54.57
CA ILE A 4 -5.03 -64.08 53.12
C ILE A 4 -5.92 -65.13 52.40
N VAL A 5 -6.88 -64.56 51.65
CA VAL A 5 -7.17 -64.70 50.20
C VAL A 5 -7.68 -66.05 49.66
N ILE A 6 -8.75 -65.98 48.85
CA ILE A 6 -8.94 -66.53 47.48
C ILE A 6 -10.36 -66.07 47.04
N ILE A 7 -10.54 -65.04 46.17
CA ILE A 7 -10.71 -65.09 44.69
C ILE A 7 -11.84 -66.11 44.35
N ILE A 8 -12.94 -65.83 43.65
CA ILE A 8 -13.04 -65.49 42.21
C ILE A 8 -14.47 -64.99 41.89
N ALA A 9 -14.57 -64.00 40.98
CA ALA A 9 -15.66 -63.69 40.03
C ALA A 9 -17.08 -63.49 40.61
N SER A 10 -17.81 -62.41 40.33
CA SER A 10 -18.25 -62.11 38.96
C SER A 10 -18.89 -60.73 38.92
N ALA A 11 -18.45 -59.92 37.96
CA ALA A 11 -19.20 -58.91 37.20
C ALA A 11 -20.64 -58.61 37.67
N LEU A 12 -20.87 -57.45 38.31
CA LEU A 12 -22.17 -56.74 38.31
C LEU A 12 -22.17 -55.35 38.98
N LEU A 13 -21.06 -54.61 38.93
CA LEU A 13 -21.05 -53.17 39.30
C LEU A 13 -20.40 -52.29 38.22
N ALA A 14 -20.39 -52.78 36.98
CA ALA A 14 -20.40 -51.92 35.80
C ALA A 14 -21.84 -51.97 35.27
N VAL A 15 -22.39 -50.82 34.84
CA VAL A 15 -23.81 -50.63 34.45
C VAL A 15 -24.73 -50.33 35.64
N ILE A 16 -24.62 -49.16 36.27
CA ILE A 16 -25.57 -48.03 36.14
C ILE A 16 -24.87 -46.78 36.70
N GLY A 17 -24.15 -46.08 35.83
CA GLY A 17 -23.37 -44.89 36.20
C GLY A 17 -23.26 -43.97 35.01
N SER A 18 -24.43 -43.55 34.53
CA SER A 18 -24.67 -42.32 33.78
C SER A 18 -23.69 -41.99 32.65
N THR A 19 -24.17 -42.23 31.43
CA THR A 19 -23.78 -41.56 30.18
C THR A 19 -24.06 -40.05 30.22
N THR A 20 -23.70 -39.36 31.30
CA THR A 20 -23.41 -37.94 31.19
C THR A 20 -22.04 -37.88 30.54
N ALA A 21 -22.08 -37.76 29.22
CA ALA A 21 -20.98 -37.30 28.40
C ALA A 21 -20.08 -36.39 29.23
N LEU A 22 -18.79 -36.69 29.20
CA LEU A 22 -17.74 -35.76 29.57
C LEU A 22 -17.98 -34.51 28.72
N HIS A 23 -18.85 -33.63 29.18
CA HIS A 23 -18.86 -32.25 28.75
C HIS A 23 -17.57 -31.73 29.36
N TRP A 24 -16.49 -31.91 28.62
CA TRP A 24 -15.39 -30.95 28.63
C TRP A 24 -16.10 -29.64 28.38
N SER A 25 -16.51 -29.02 29.49
CA SER A 25 -16.93 -27.64 29.51
C SER A 25 -15.72 -26.97 28.90
N TYR A 26 -15.85 -26.64 27.63
CA TYR A 26 -14.90 -25.86 26.88
C TYR A 26 -14.82 -24.58 27.68
N TYR A 27 -13.87 -24.59 28.61
CA TYR A 27 -13.50 -23.46 29.43
C TYR A 27 -13.14 -22.43 28.38
N HIS A 28 -14.05 -21.49 28.15
CA HIS A 28 -13.74 -20.28 27.41
C HIS A 28 -12.48 -19.75 28.07
N GLN A 29 -11.35 -19.88 27.36
CA GLN A 29 -10.09 -19.32 27.81
C GLN A 29 -10.36 -17.84 28.09
N PRO A 30 -9.84 -17.28 29.20
CA PRO A 30 -9.88 -15.85 29.39
C PRO A 30 -9.30 -15.25 28.11
N HIS A 31 -10.02 -14.34 27.46
CA HIS A 31 -9.44 -13.56 26.38
C HIS A 31 -8.21 -12.88 26.99
N HIS A 32 -7.01 -13.39 26.71
CA HIS A 32 -5.78 -12.76 27.16
C HIS A 32 -5.45 -11.67 26.14
N PRO A 33 -5.10 -10.47 26.59
CA PRO A 33 -4.71 -9.40 25.68
C PRO A 33 -3.50 -9.85 24.88
N THR A 34 -3.64 -9.83 23.56
CA THR A 34 -2.66 -10.37 22.60
C THR A 34 -1.63 -9.33 22.18
N TYR A 35 -1.82 -8.07 22.55
CA TYR A 35 -0.95 -6.96 22.17
C TYR A 35 -0.68 -6.02 23.33
N TYR A 36 0.41 -5.26 23.23
CA TYR A 36 0.80 -4.24 24.18
C TYR A 36 1.10 -2.92 23.47
N CYS A 37 0.69 -1.82 24.07
CA CYS A 37 0.94 -0.46 23.59
C CYS A 37 1.52 0.34 24.74
N ASN A 38 2.79 0.73 24.66
CA ASN A 38 3.48 1.44 25.74
C ASN A 38 3.30 0.78 27.13
N GLY A 39 3.44 -0.55 27.17
CA GLY A 39 3.25 -1.36 28.39
C GLY A 39 1.79 -1.64 28.78
N GLN A 40 0.81 -1.04 28.11
CA GLN A 40 -0.61 -1.30 28.35
C GLN A 40 -1.10 -2.47 27.48
N PRO A 41 -1.64 -3.56 28.06
CA PRO A 41 -2.21 -4.66 27.30
C PRO A 41 -3.52 -4.27 26.60
N TYR A 42 -3.75 -4.73 25.37
CA TYR A 42 -5.01 -4.51 24.64
C TYR A 42 -5.39 -5.67 23.70
N TYR A 43 -6.66 -5.69 23.27
CA TYR A 43 -7.19 -6.65 22.30
C TYR A 43 -7.30 -6.00 20.91
N GLY A 44 -6.64 -6.59 19.92
CA GLY A 44 -6.63 -6.08 18.54
C GLY A 44 -7.96 -6.19 17.80
N GLU A 45 -8.94 -6.92 18.34
CA GLU A 45 -10.28 -7.06 17.76
C GLU A 45 -11.01 -5.71 17.70
N ASN A 46 -10.90 -4.93 18.78
CA ASN A 46 -11.71 -3.71 19.01
C ASN A 46 -10.87 -2.51 19.41
N ASN A 47 -9.54 -2.61 19.36
CA ASN A 47 -8.63 -1.54 19.71
C ASN A 47 -7.41 -1.51 18.78
N ILE A 48 -6.78 -0.35 18.72
CA ILE A 48 -5.56 -0.08 17.99
C ILE A 48 -4.63 0.75 18.87
N CYS A 49 -3.32 0.50 18.77
CA CYS A 49 -2.29 1.33 19.38
C CYS A 49 -1.91 2.46 18.42
N CYS A 50 -2.15 3.71 18.81
CA CYS A 50 -1.75 4.91 18.08
C CYS A 50 -0.73 5.67 18.91
N GLY A 51 0.51 5.74 18.42
CA GLY A 51 1.62 6.35 19.16
C GLY A 51 1.81 5.67 20.52
N THR A 52 1.43 6.39 21.58
CA THR A 52 1.53 5.94 22.98
C THR A 52 0.20 5.54 23.60
N GLN A 53 -0.92 5.65 22.86
CA GLN A 53 -2.27 5.45 23.38
C GLN A 53 -2.98 4.27 22.71
N VAL A 54 -3.69 3.48 23.52
CA VAL A 54 -4.67 2.50 23.04
C VAL A 54 -5.99 3.23 22.81
N GLY A 55 -6.56 3.12 21.62
CA GLY A 55 -7.89 3.65 21.33
C GLY A 55 -8.80 2.60 20.71
N SER A 56 -10.11 2.81 20.86
CA SER A 56 -11.12 1.87 20.37
C SER A 56 -11.33 2.00 18.85
N THR A 57 -11.52 0.86 18.20
CA THR A 57 -11.92 0.76 16.78
C THR A 57 -13.42 0.48 16.61
N LEU A 58 -14.17 0.34 17.71
CA LEU A 58 -15.61 0.06 17.66
C LEU A 58 -16.37 1.17 16.93
N GLY A 59 -17.21 0.78 15.97
CA GLY A 59 -17.99 1.71 15.16
C GLY A 59 -17.20 2.44 14.07
N LEU A 60 -15.90 2.15 13.89
CA LEU A 60 -15.10 2.67 12.78
C LEU A 60 -15.05 1.64 11.66
N LYS A 61 -15.29 2.08 10.42
CA LYS A 61 -15.24 1.22 9.24
C LYS A 61 -13.81 0.98 8.79
N TYR A 62 -12.98 2.02 8.78
CA TYR A 62 -11.55 1.93 8.45
C TYR A 62 -10.71 2.66 9.50
N PRO A 63 -10.48 2.06 10.68
CA PRO A 63 -9.68 2.67 11.73
C PRO A 63 -8.23 2.93 11.27
N ALA A 64 -7.69 4.08 11.67
CA ALA A 64 -6.29 4.46 11.48
C ALA A 64 -5.83 5.42 12.58
N CYS A 65 -4.52 5.69 12.60
CA CYS A 65 -3.89 6.56 13.59
C CYS A 65 -3.45 7.90 13.00
N CYS A 66 -3.63 8.97 13.77
CA CYS A 66 -3.06 10.29 13.51
C CYS A 66 -2.36 10.77 14.79
N GLY A 67 -1.05 10.54 14.89
CA GLY A 67 -0.36 10.63 16.18
C GLY A 67 -0.95 9.63 17.16
N ASP A 68 -1.38 10.12 18.33
CA ASP A 68 -2.02 9.31 19.37
C ASP A 68 -3.54 9.11 19.14
N ALA A 69 -4.15 9.78 18.17
CA ALA A 69 -5.59 9.74 17.96
C ALA A 69 -6.02 8.64 16.98
N VAL A 70 -7.03 7.84 17.36
CA VAL A 70 -7.73 6.92 16.45
C VAL A 70 -8.80 7.69 15.65
N PHE A 71 -8.92 7.41 14.36
CA PHE A 71 -9.96 7.97 13.51
C PHE A 71 -10.41 7.00 12.42
N ASP A 72 -11.59 7.25 11.83
CA ASP A 72 -12.04 6.54 10.63
C ASP A 72 -11.53 7.22 9.36
N ARG A 73 -10.80 6.48 8.51
CA ARG A 73 -10.31 6.98 7.22
C ARG A 73 -11.42 7.34 6.25
N ASP A 74 -12.66 6.87 6.41
CA ASP A 74 -13.78 7.35 5.59
C ASP A 74 -14.24 8.75 6.00
N ALA A 75 -14.04 9.14 7.27
CA ALA A 75 -14.55 10.40 7.82
C ALA A 75 -13.50 11.52 7.86
N LYS A 76 -12.21 11.19 8.01
CA LYS A 76 -11.14 12.19 8.18
C LYS A 76 -9.88 11.83 7.39
N VAL A 77 -9.01 12.82 7.23
CA VAL A 77 -7.61 12.67 6.79
C VAL A 77 -6.68 13.17 7.90
N CYS A 78 -5.50 12.55 8.01
CA CYS A 78 -4.45 12.99 8.93
C CYS A 78 -3.40 13.79 8.16
N CYS A 79 -3.31 15.09 8.39
CA CYS A 79 -2.34 15.97 7.75
C CYS A 79 -1.37 16.52 8.78
N SER A 80 -0.12 16.02 8.78
CA SER A 80 0.93 16.43 9.73
C SER A 80 0.50 16.39 11.20
N GLY A 81 -0.22 15.32 11.59
CA GLY A 81 -0.73 15.13 12.96
C GLY A 81 -2.08 15.81 13.25
N ALA A 82 -2.60 16.63 12.34
CA ALA A 82 -3.93 17.22 12.45
C ALA A 82 -4.99 16.36 11.77
N LEU A 83 -6.09 16.08 12.48
CA LEU A 83 -7.26 15.41 11.91
C LEU A 83 -8.18 16.42 11.23
N ILE A 84 -8.40 16.24 9.93
CA ILE A 84 -9.24 17.12 9.11
C ILE A 84 -10.42 16.32 8.57
N ALA A 85 -11.63 16.86 8.69
CA ALA A 85 -12.83 16.21 8.15
C ALA A 85 -12.72 16.04 6.63
N LYS A 86 -13.03 14.84 6.13
CA LYS A 86 -13.16 14.60 4.70
C LYS A 86 -14.39 15.33 4.17
N SER A 87 -14.26 15.84 2.97
CA SER A 87 -15.35 16.46 2.22
C SER A 87 -15.08 16.30 0.72
N GLN A 88 -15.97 16.82 -0.12
CA GLN A 88 -15.73 16.87 -1.56
C GLN A 88 -14.49 17.68 -1.94
N THR A 89 -14.09 18.64 -1.08
CA THR A 89 -12.92 19.51 -1.29
C THR A 89 -11.72 19.12 -0.42
N VAL A 90 -11.83 18.04 0.36
CA VAL A 90 -10.76 17.55 1.25
C VAL A 90 -10.71 16.03 1.18
N ASN A 91 -9.80 15.52 0.35
CA ASN A 91 -9.57 14.09 0.15
C ASN A 91 -8.08 13.71 0.23
N GLY A 92 -7.18 14.67 0.45
CA GLY A 92 -5.77 14.45 0.74
C GLY A 92 -5.15 15.60 1.53
N CYS A 93 -3.82 15.57 1.64
CA CYS A 93 -3.07 16.53 2.45
C CYS A 93 -1.99 17.24 1.62
N CYS A 94 -1.77 18.50 1.94
CA CYS A 94 -0.53 19.20 1.64
C CYS A 94 -0.02 19.86 2.92
N ASN A 95 1.10 19.35 3.44
CA ASN A 95 1.60 19.71 4.78
C ASN A 95 0.52 19.49 5.85
N ALA A 96 0.16 20.53 6.61
CA ALA A 96 -0.88 20.48 7.63
C ALA A 96 -2.28 20.84 7.08
N VAL A 97 -2.42 21.03 5.77
CA VAL A 97 -3.66 21.51 5.13
C VAL A 97 -4.35 20.38 4.37
N GLY A 98 -5.67 20.27 4.53
CA GLY A 98 -6.50 19.36 3.75
C GLY A 98 -6.77 19.95 2.36
N ILE A 99 -6.64 19.13 1.32
CA ILE A 99 -6.74 19.57 -0.08
C ILE A 99 -7.62 18.61 -0.88
N ASP A 100 -8.11 19.09 -2.01
CA ASP A 100 -8.67 18.25 -3.05
C ASP A 100 -7.59 17.85 -4.04
N ILE A 101 -7.12 16.61 -3.97
CA ILE A 101 -6.05 16.08 -4.81
C ILE A 101 -6.42 16.03 -6.30
N SER A 102 -7.71 16.15 -6.64
CA SER A 102 -8.18 16.17 -8.02
C SER A 102 -7.98 17.52 -8.69
N THR A 103 -8.06 18.61 -7.94
CA THR A 103 -7.91 19.99 -8.43
C THR A 103 -6.62 20.66 -7.96
N GLN A 104 -5.99 20.13 -6.92
CA GLN A 104 -4.79 20.66 -6.28
C GLN A 104 -3.67 19.63 -6.23
N GLU A 105 -2.44 20.11 -6.29
CA GLU A 105 -1.23 19.34 -5.99
C GLU A 105 -0.47 19.99 -4.84
N CYS A 106 0.34 19.21 -4.13
CA CYS A 106 1.16 19.74 -3.05
C CYS A 106 2.55 20.10 -3.54
N CYS A 107 3.04 21.27 -3.13
CA CYS A 107 4.39 21.74 -3.38
C CYS A 107 5.06 22.17 -2.07
N ILE A 108 6.34 22.55 -2.11
CA ILE A 108 7.09 22.90 -0.90
C ILE A 108 6.42 24.03 -0.10
N ASN A 109 5.86 25.02 -0.81
CA ASN A 109 5.21 26.18 -0.23
C ASN A 109 3.70 25.98 0.00
N GLY A 110 3.20 24.75 -0.14
CA GLY A 110 1.79 24.44 0.07
C GLY A 110 1.03 24.10 -1.22
N PRO A 111 -0.30 24.11 -1.16
CA PRO A 111 -1.15 23.64 -2.25
C PRO A 111 -1.14 24.58 -3.45
N LEU A 112 -1.12 24.00 -4.65
CA LEU A 112 -1.18 24.70 -5.93
C LEU A 112 -2.36 24.19 -6.76
N PRO A 113 -3.11 25.06 -7.46
CA PRO A 113 -4.12 24.64 -8.42
C PRO A 113 -3.49 23.92 -9.61
N ARG A 114 -3.86 22.66 -9.85
CA ARG A 114 -3.34 21.83 -10.96
C ARG A 114 -3.63 22.41 -12.33
N VAL A 115 -4.72 23.18 -12.47
CA VAL A 115 -5.15 23.78 -13.73
C VAL A 115 -4.06 24.63 -14.38
N ASN A 116 -3.29 25.38 -13.57
CA ASN A 116 -2.32 26.36 -14.05
C ASN A 116 -0.92 26.12 -13.51
N ASN A 117 -0.70 25.09 -12.69
CA ASN A 117 0.57 24.82 -12.06
C ASN A 117 1.00 23.35 -12.17
N VAL A 118 2.30 23.16 -12.01
CA VAL A 118 2.94 21.88 -11.77
C VAL A 118 4.11 22.10 -10.80
N CYS A 119 4.29 21.21 -9.81
CA CYS A 119 5.38 21.30 -8.85
C CYS A 119 6.53 20.37 -9.24
N CYS A 120 7.66 20.93 -9.67
CA CYS A 120 8.86 20.16 -10.04
C CYS A 120 10.01 20.47 -9.08
N GLY A 121 10.58 19.44 -8.46
CA GLY A 121 11.67 19.60 -7.48
C GLY A 121 11.34 20.54 -6.33
N GLY A 122 10.05 20.66 -5.95
CA GLY A 122 9.59 21.59 -4.92
C GLY A 122 9.31 23.01 -5.40
N ALA A 123 9.62 23.37 -6.65
CA ALA A 123 9.30 24.68 -7.20
C ALA A 123 7.95 24.67 -7.94
N ALA A 124 7.12 25.68 -7.68
CA ALA A 124 5.90 25.93 -8.43
C ALA A 124 6.27 26.46 -9.82
N MET A 125 5.78 25.78 -10.86
CA MET A 125 5.98 26.19 -12.26
C MET A 125 4.63 26.38 -12.93
N ALA A 126 4.53 27.41 -13.78
CA ALA A 126 3.34 27.61 -14.59
C ALA A 126 3.14 26.42 -15.54
N ARG A 127 1.91 25.90 -15.61
CA ARG A 127 1.49 24.89 -16.57
C ARG A 127 1.19 25.59 -17.91
N VAL A 128 1.78 25.10 -18.98
CA VAL A 128 1.54 25.55 -20.36
C VAL A 128 0.76 24.51 -21.16
N SER A 129 0.84 23.23 -20.76
CA SER A 129 0.08 22.14 -21.36
C SER A 129 -0.51 21.20 -20.32
N ILE A 130 -1.64 20.56 -20.67
CA ILE A 130 -2.21 19.44 -19.89
C ILE A 130 -1.25 18.24 -19.83
N TYR A 131 -0.28 18.17 -20.74
CA TYR A 131 0.73 17.12 -20.77
C TYR A 131 1.97 17.46 -19.92
N ASP A 132 2.01 18.62 -19.28
CA ASP A 132 3.16 19.01 -18.46
C ASP A 132 3.27 18.13 -17.22
N VAL A 133 4.46 17.57 -17.04
CA VAL A 133 4.89 16.76 -15.90
C VAL A 133 6.33 17.12 -15.54
N CYS A 134 6.87 16.53 -14.47
CA CYS A 134 8.22 16.82 -14.01
C CYS A 134 9.23 15.75 -14.42
N CYS A 135 10.45 16.20 -14.71
CA CYS A 135 11.66 15.41 -14.75
C CYS A 135 12.66 16.04 -13.78
N GLY A 136 12.71 15.54 -12.54
CA GLY A 136 13.45 16.19 -11.46
C GLY A 136 12.90 17.59 -11.15
N THR A 137 13.75 18.61 -11.31
CA THR A 137 13.42 20.03 -11.08
C THR A 137 12.83 20.74 -12.30
N ALA A 138 12.81 20.08 -13.47
CA ALA A 138 12.37 20.69 -14.72
C ALA A 138 10.98 20.19 -15.15
N ARG A 139 10.18 21.10 -15.71
CA ARG A 139 8.93 20.79 -16.39
C ARG A 139 9.21 20.27 -17.81
N MET A 140 8.54 19.20 -18.20
CA MET A 140 8.55 18.63 -19.55
C MET A 140 7.15 18.32 -20.04
N ASN A 141 6.97 18.26 -21.36
CA ASN A 141 5.72 17.84 -21.98
C ASN A 141 5.76 16.33 -22.27
N LYS A 142 4.98 15.52 -21.53
CA LYS A 142 5.01 14.05 -21.68
C LYS A 142 4.51 13.53 -23.04
N ALA A 143 3.82 14.36 -23.82
CA ALA A 143 3.37 13.97 -25.16
C ALA A 143 4.53 13.98 -26.18
N THR A 144 5.60 14.75 -25.93
CA THR A 144 6.74 14.87 -26.87
C THR A 144 8.08 14.55 -26.24
N GLN A 145 8.13 14.37 -24.92
CA GLN A 145 9.37 14.19 -24.16
C GLN A 145 9.28 13.04 -23.16
N LEU A 146 10.44 12.51 -22.79
CA LEU A 146 10.63 11.48 -21.78
C LEU A 146 11.66 11.93 -20.75
N CYS A 147 11.50 11.46 -19.51
CA CYS A 147 12.51 11.63 -18.47
C CYS A 147 13.36 10.37 -18.36
N CYS A 148 14.55 10.39 -18.96
CA CYS A 148 15.48 9.27 -18.93
C CYS A 148 16.63 9.56 -17.96
N ASN A 149 16.67 8.86 -16.82
CA ASN A 149 17.68 9.06 -15.77
C ASN A 149 17.83 10.55 -15.33
N GLY A 150 16.71 11.25 -15.17
CA GLY A 150 16.70 12.66 -14.78
C GLY A 150 17.01 13.65 -15.91
N ALA A 151 17.29 13.19 -17.12
CA ALA A 151 17.45 14.03 -18.30
C ALA A 151 16.20 14.00 -19.17
N ILE A 152 15.74 15.18 -19.59
CA ILE A 152 14.65 15.31 -20.57
C ILE A 152 15.19 14.94 -21.95
N LYS A 153 14.51 14.02 -22.63
CA LYS A 153 14.81 13.58 -24.00
C LYS A 153 13.59 13.83 -24.88
N THR A 154 13.78 14.49 -26.02
CA THR A 154 12.70 14.74 -26.98
C THR A 154 12.53 13.52 -27.87
N ILE A 155 11.30 13.05 -28.04
CA ILE A 155 10.99 11.86 -28.84
C ILE A 155 11.37 12.10 -30.32
N SER A 156 11.10 13.29 -30.85
CA SER A 156 11.40 13.67 -32.24
C SER A 156 12.88 13.62 -32.60
N ASP A 157 13.78 13.74 -31.62
CA ASP A 157 15.22 13.67 -31.85
C ASP A 157 15.66 12.26 -32.28
N THR A 158 14.90 11.23 -31.91
CA THR A 158 15.15 9.82 -32.27
C THR A 158 14.12 9.29 -33.27
N PHE A 159 12.86 9.73 -33.15
CA PHE A 159 11.73 9.32 -33.98
C PHE A 159 11.04 10.57 -34.53
N PRO A 160 11.42 11.08 -35.72
CA PRO A 160 11.00 12.40 -36.21
C PRO A 160 9.49 12.68 -36.18
N THR A 161 8.66 11.66 -36.35
CA THR A 161 7.19 11.75 -36.32
C THR A 161 6.57 11.16 -35.04
N GLY A 162 7.40 10.85 -34.04
CA GLY A 162 7.03 10.16 -32.82
C GLY A 162 6.43 11.10 -31.78
N SER A 163 5.38 10.62 -31.11
CA SER A 163 4.81 11.25 -29.91
C SER A 163 4.27 10.19 -28.95
N ASN A 164 4.06 10.58 -27.70
CA ASN A 164 3.46 9.78 -26.63
C ASN A 164 2.00 10.20 -26.35
N LEU A 165 1.28 10.64 -27.40
CA LEU A 165 -0.17 10.85 -27.30
C LEU A 165 -0.92 9.53 -27.04
N ILE A 166 -0.40 8.43 -27.57
CA ILE A 166 -0.74 7.08 -27.12
C ILE A 166 0.21 6.75 -25.96
N PRO A 167 -0.32 6.56 -24.74
CA PRO A 167 0.51 6.36 -23.55
C PRO A 167 1.49 5.20 -23.73
N ASN A 168 2.72 5.39 -23.23
CA ASN A 168 3.77 4.37 -23.21
C ASN A 168 4.20 3.85 -24.59
N THR A 169 4.01 4.62 -25.67
CA THR A 169 4.52 4.26 -27.02
C THR A 169 6.05 4.25 -27.06
N TYR A 170 6.67 5.25 -26.43
CA TYR A 170 8.11 5.35 -26.27
C TYR A 170 8.49 5.28 -24.80
N ALA A 171 9.62 4.62 -24.52
CA ALA A 171 10.19 4.50 -23.18
C ALA A 171 11.71 4.68 -23.20
N CYS A 172 12.31 4.84 -22.02
CA CYS A 172 13.75 4.95 -21.86
C CYS A 172 14.38 3.56 -21.64
N CYS A 173 15.48 3.28 -22.33
CA CYS A 173 16.39 2.19 -22.03
C CYS A 173 17.78 2.76 -21.75
N GLY A 174 18.16 2.83 -20.47
CA GLY A 174 19.29 3.65 -20.07
C GLY A 174 19.04 5.13 -20.44
N THR A 175 19.87 5.68 -21.32
CA THR A 175 19.76 7.08 -21.79
C THR A 175 19.07 7.22 -23.15
N SER A 176 18.75 6.11 -23.81
CA SER A 176 18.19 6.09 -25.16
C SER A 176 16.67 5.92 -25.14
N ILE A 177 15.98 6.51 -26.11
CA ILE A 177 14.55 6.30 -26.32
C ILE A 177 14.37 5.08 -27.22
N PHE A 178 13.39 4.22 -26.91
CA PHE A 178 12.97 3.12 -27.78
C PHE A 178 11.45 3.05 -27.91
N ASP A 179 10.98 2.51 -29.03
CA ASP A 179 9.56 2.21 -29.26
C ASP A 179 9.19 0.89 -28.58
N THR A 180 8.28 0.95 -27.62
CA THR A 180 7.86 -0.19 -26.80
C THR A 180 7.06 -1.21 -27.58
N ARG A 181 6.56 -0.87 -28.77
CA ARG A 181 5.78 -1.76 -29.63
C ARG A 181 6.68 -2.72 -30.40
N THR A 182 7.88 -2.28 -30.76
CA THR A 182 8.81 -3.02 -31.62
C THR A 182 10.06 -3.49 -30.89
N ASN A 183 10.36 -2.98 -29.70
CA ASN A 183 11.57 -3.31 -28.95
C ASN A 183 11.31 -3.55 -27.46
N ASN A 184 12.27 -4.19 -26.81
CA ASN A 184 12.38 -4.36 -25.36
C ASN A 184 13.70 -3.76 -24.87
N CYS A 185 13.77 -3.43 -23.58
CA CYS A 185 15.00 -3.01 -22.92
C CYS A 185 15.52 -4.12 -22.01
N PHE A 186 16.78 -4.49 -22.15
CA PHE A 186 17.46 -5.40 -21.24
C PHE A 186 18.89 -4.91 -20.98
N ASN A 187 19.31 -4.84 -19.71
CA ASN A 187 20.63 -4.35 -19.32
C ASN A 187 21.05 -3.01 -19.98
N LYS A 188 20.12 -2.04 -20.05
CA LYS A 188 20.30 -0.73 -20.71
C LYS A 188 20.58 -0.79 -22.23
N GLN A 189 20.34 -1.94 -22.86
CA GLN A 189 20.41 -2.14 -24.30
C GLN A 189 19.03 -2.44 -24.89
N VAL A 190 18.79 -1.97 -26.12
CA VAL A 190 17.52 -2.11 -26.83
C VAL A 190 17.58 -3.30 -27.77
N TYR A 191 16.59 -4.18 -27.70
CA TYR A 191 16.47 -5.39 -28.53
C TYR A 191 15.14 -5.40 -29.26
N SER A 192 15.12 -5.81 -30.53
CA SER A 192 13.88 -5.92 -31.30
C SER A 192 13.01 -7.10 -30.81
N ARG A 193 11.69 -6.92 -30.86
CA ARG A 193 10.71 -7.93 -30.42
C ARG A 193 10.67 -9.23 -31.23
N PRO A 194 10.97 -9.28 -32.54
CA PRO A 194 11.12 -10.55 -33.26
C PRO A 194 12.23 -11.42 -32.66
N ASN A 195 13.17 -10.82 -31.92
CA ASN A 195 14.22 -11.50 -31.18
C ASN A 195 13.77 -11.72 -29.73
N LEU A 196 12.71 -12.50 -29.52
CA LEU A 196 12.57 -13.22 -28.25
C LEU A 196 13.91 -13.91 -28.02
N LEU A 197 14.61 -13.49 -26.96
CA LEU A 197 15.87 -14.08 -26.54
C LEU A 197 15.73 -15.60 -26.59
N PRO A 198 16.69 -16.35 -27.16
CA PRO A 198 16.61 -17.80 -27.14
C PRO A 198 16.41 -18.24 -25.68
N TRP A 199 15.44 -19.14 -25.50
CA TRP A 199 14.80 -19.62 -24.26
C TRP A 199 15.72 -19.97 -23.07
N TRP A 200 17.04 -19.98 -23.25
CA TRP A 200 18.03 -20.20 -22.20
C TRP A 200 18.41 -18.93 -21.42
N GLN A 201 17.94 -17.74 -21.82
CA GLN A 201 18.20 -16.48 -21.11
C GLN A 201 17.05 -16.00 -20.20
N THR A 202 15.93 -16.73 -20.15
CA THR A 202 14.77 -16.42 -19.28
C THR A 202 14.80 -17.26 -18.00
N SER A 203 15.90 -17.23 -17.24
CA SER A 203 16.06 -18.05 -16.04
C SER A 203 15.45 -17.45 -14.77
N HIS A 204 14.21 -16.96 -14.79
CA HIS A 204 13.47 -16.65 -13.55
C HIS A 204 11.97 -16.96 -13.72
N HIS A 205 11.64 -18.25 -13.86
CA HIS A 205 10.29 -18.74 -13.63
C HIS A 205 10.09 -18.89 -12.12
N HIS A 206 9.31 -18.02 -11.50
CA HIS A 206 8.72 -18.30 -10.20
C HIS A 206 7.49 -19.19 -10.43
N HIS A 207 7.61 -20.47 -10.06
CA HIS A 207 6.45 -21.33 -9.84
C HIS A 207 5.88 -21.04 -8.44
N HIS A 208 4.61 -20.65 -8.40
CA HIS A 208 3.73 -20.79 -7.24
C HIS A 208 2.46 -21.50 -7.70
#